data_AF-A0A9X1GJV0-F1
#
_entry.id   AF-A0A9X1GJV0-F1
#
_cell.length_a   1.000
_cell.length_b   1.000
_cell.length_c   1.000
_cell.angle_alpha   90.00
_cell.angle_beta   90.00
_cell.angle_gamma   90.00
#
_symmetry.space_group_name_H-M   'P 1'
#
loop_
_entity.id
_entity.type
_entity.pdbx_description
1 polymer ?
#
loop_
_entity_poly.entity_id
_entity_poly.type
_entity_poly.pdbx_seq_one_letter_code
_entity_poly.pdbx_strand_id
1 'polypeptide(L)'
;MKVQLLSALNDTNVDAAQLSNQRQLAISISAIADQLDQSLPLNLCLILDKSGSMHGEAIDTVIQAVEQLLAQLKPGDRISIVAFAGTSEVIIPNQIVSDIDSIKAKLKNKLKASGGTVIAEALSLGITELLKGTKGAVSQAFLLTDGRGDGGLKIWKWEIGPNDHKRCLELAQKATRVNLTINTFGFGNEWNQDLLEKIADAGGGSLAYIERPEQAVDQFGSLFKRIQSVGLTNAHLLLSLVPSVRLAELKPIAQVAPETIELSVETEANGSFIVRLGDLMKDAERVVLTNIYLGQLPEGKQVIGHIQIRYDNPAENKEGLLSPLLPVYANVTKAYQPAVNPQVIQSILVLAKYRQTQVAETKLEQGDRAGAVTMLQTAAKTALQIGDTGAATVLQSNATRLQAGEELSESDRKKTRIVSKTILRE
;
A
#
# COMPACT_ATOMS: atom_id res chain seq x y z
N MET A 1 -8.07 -9.97 20.24
CA MET A 1 -6.73 -9.75 19.62
C MET A 1 -6.14 -8.46 20.17
N LYS A 2 -4.81 -8.33 20.22
CA LYS A 2 -4.12 -7.12 20.70
C LYS A 2 -3.03 -6.68 19.73
N VAL A 3 -2.62 -5.42 19.83
CA VAL A 3 -1.47 -4.90 19.09
C VAL A 3 -0.18 -5.11 19.88
N GLN A 4 0.83 -5.69 19.23
CA GLN A 4 2.21 -5.61 19.66
C GLN A 4 2.85 -4.38 19.04
N LEU A 5 3.57 -3.62 19.86
CA LEU A 5 4.27 -2.42 19.44
C LEU A 5 5.70 -2.49 19.98
N LEU A 6 6.67 -2.39 19.07
CA LEU A 6 8.10 -2.37 19.38
C LEU A 6 8.74 -1.15 18.71
N SER A 7 9.83 -0.65 19.29
CA SER A 7 10.53 0.51 18.73
C SER A 7 12.03 0.42 18.94
N ALA A 8 12.81 0.87 17.95
CA ALA A 8 14.26 0.94 18.04
C ALA A 8 14.82 2.11 17.22
N LEU A 9 15.89 2.73 17.73
CA LEU A 9 16.67 3.70 16.97
C LEU A 9 17.74 2.99 16.13
N ASN A 10 18.09 3.61 15.00
CA ASN A 10 19.20 3.16 14.15
C ASN A 10 20.54 3.17 14.90
N ASP A 11 20.70 4.13 15.81
CA ASP A 11 21.73 4.17 16.83
C ASP A 11 21.09 4.61 18.15
N THR A 12 21.17 3.77 19.17
CA THR A 12 20.55 4.04 20.48
C THR A 12 21.30 5.14 21.24
N ASN A 13 22.60 5.28 20.99
CA ASN A 13 23.42 6.28 21.66
C ASN A 13 23.36 7.62 20.91
N VAL A 14 23.43 8.72 21.65
CA VAL A 14 23.34 10.10 21.15
C VAL A 14 24.51 10.90 21.74
N ASP A 15 25.21 11.65 20.89
CA ASP A 15 26.36 12.45 21.33
C ASP A 15 25.86 13.71 22.03
N ALA A 16 26.16 13.82 23.33
CA ALA A 16 25.79 14.96 24.17
C ALA A 16 26.49 16.27 23.75
N ALA A 17 27.62 16.20 23.04
CA ALA A 17 28.36 17.37 22.59
C ALA A 17 27.73 18.02 21.34
N GLN A 18 26.91 17.29 20.59
CA GLN A 18 26.26 17.80 19.39
C GLN A 18 24.99 18.59 19.74
N LEU A 19 24.83 19.76 19.10
CA LEU A 19 23.64 20.60 19.24
C LEU A 19 22.36 19.95 18.66
N SER A 20 22.54 19.08 17.66
CA SER A 20 21.47 18.36 16.99
C SER A 20 21.99 17.01 16.51
N ASN A 21 21.26 15.96 16.83
CA ASN A 21 21.53 14.58 16.41
C ASN A 21 20.37 14.08 15.55
N GLN A 22 20.65 13.58 14.35
CA GLN A 22 19.64 12.91 13.54
C GLN A 22 19.55 11.42 13.88
N ARG A 23 18.34 10.89 14.09
CA ARG A 23 18.09 9.46 14.26
C ARG A 23 16.91 9.00 13.42
N GLN A 24 16.94 7.72 13.07
CA GLN A 24 15.82 7.03 12.44
C GLN A 24 15.25 6.04 13.45
N LEU A 25 13.97 6.21 13.78
CA LEU A 25 13.22 5.39 14.69
C LEU A 25 12.35 4.43 13.88
N ALA A 26 12.62 3.13 14.00
CA ALA A 26 11.74 2.08 13.52
C ALA A 26 10.68 1.76 14.56
N ILE A 27 9.44 1.64 14.10
CA ILE A 27 8.28 1.24 14.88
C ILE A 27 7.69 0.02 14.21
N SER A 28 7.66 -1.07 14.95
CA SER A 28 7.24 -2.40 14.54
C SER A 28 5.85 -2.68 15.12
N ILE A 29 4.87 -2.95 14.27
CA ILE A 29 3.47 -3.12 14.62
C ILE A 29 2.95 -4.46 14.10
N SER A 30 2.40 -5.30 14.98
CA SER A 30 1.79 -6.58 14.60
C SER A 30 0.50 -6.84 15.37
N ALA A 31 -0.46 -7.54 14.76
CA ALA A 31 -1.63 -8.05 15.46
C ALA A 31 -1.32 -9.41 16.08
N ILE A 32 -1.48 -9.55 17.39
CA ILE A 32 -1.35 -10.84 18.09
C ILE A 32 -2.73 -11.43 18.30
N ALA A 33 -2.91 -12.66 17.80
CA ALA A 33 -4.10 -13.46 18.05
C ALA A 33 -4.20 -13.85 19.53
N ASP A 34 -5.41 -13.77 20.09
CA ASP A 34 -5.69 -14.42 21.39
C ASP A 34 -6.02 -15.90 21.15
N GLN A 35 -6.18 -16.71 22.21
CA GLN A 35 -6.39 -18.18 22.14
C GLN A 35 -7.57 -18.65 21.25
N LEU A 36 -8.48 -17.76 20.87
CA LEU A 36 -9.58 -17.99 19.92
C LEU A 36 -9.34 -17.15 18.66
N ASP A 37 -8.60 -17.69 17.69
CA ASP A 37 -8.44 -17.06 16.38
C ASP A 37 -9.71 -17.32 15.52
N GLN A 38 -10.67 -16.40 15.59
CA GLN A 38 -11.79 -16.38 14.66
C GLN A 38 -11.42 -15.57 13.40
N SER A 39 -11.51 -16.22 12.24
CA SER A 39 -11.45 -15.54 10.95
C SER A 39 -12.58 -14.51 10.87
N LEU A 40 -12.24 -13.27 10.58
CA LEU A 40 -13.25 -12.23 10.33
C LEU A 40 -13.98 -12.52 9.01
N PRO A 41 -15.30 -12.32 8.94
CA PRO A 41 -16.01 -12.31 7.67
C PRO A 41 -15.43 -11.26 6.74
N LEU A 42 -15.31 -11.60 5.46
CA LEU A 42 -14.89 -10.69 4.41
C LEU A 42 -16.11 -10.03 3.74
N ASN A 43 -16.05 -8.74 3.50
CA ASN A 43 -16.96 -8.00 2.64
C ASN A 43 -16.18 -7.51 1.42
N LEU A 44 -16.21 -8.29 0.35
CA LEU A 44 -15.40 -8.05 -0.85
C LEU A 44 -16.23 -7.41 -1.96
N CYS A 45 -15.70 -6.38 -2.59
CA CYS A 45 -16.23 -5.84 -3.84
C CYS A 45 -15.21 -5.95 -4.95
N LEU A 46 -15.58 -6.63 -6.03
CA LEU A 46 -14.79 -6.70 -7.25
C LEU A 46 -15.27 -5.62 -8.21
N ILE A 47 -14.36 -4.74 -8.65
CA ILE A 47 -14.61 -3.65 -9.58
C ILE A 47 -13.81 -3.96 -10.84
N LEU A 48 -14.49 -4.54 -11.83
CA LEU A 48 -13.86 -5.20 -12.96
C LEU A 48 -14.02 -4.39 -14.24
N ASP A 49 -12.90 -4.07 -14.88
CA ASP A 49 -12.91 -3.45 -16.21
C ASP A 49 -13.41 -4.45 -17.25
N LYS A 50 -14.36 -3.99 -18.08
CA LYS A 50 -14.87 -4.68 -19.25
C LYS A 50 -14.74 -3.80 -20.49
N SER A 51 -13.73 -2.95 -20.56
CA SER A 51 -13.35 -2.16 -21.74
C SER A 51 -13.08 -3.07 -22.94
N GLY A 52 -13.05 -2.48 -24.14
CA GLY A 52 -12.75 -3.23 -25.36
C GLY A 52 -11.36 -3.91 -25.37
N SER A 53 -10.38 -3.37 -24.65
CA SER A 53 -9.02 -3.92 -24.58
C SER A 53 -8.94 -5.21 -23.77
N MET A 54 -9.90 -5.45 -22.87
CA MET A 54 -10.01 -6.69 -22.11
C MET A 54 -10.50 -7.89 -22.96
N HIS A 55 -10.81 -7.69 -24.24
CA HIS A 55 -11.37 -8.75 -25.09
C HIS A 55 -10.43 -9.97 -25.23
N GLY A 56 -11.02 -11.17 -25.35
CA GLY A 56 -10.30 -12.42 -25.52
C GLY A 56 -9.76 -12.99 -24.22
N GLU A 57 -8.50 -13.42 -24.22
CA GLU A 57 -7.91 -14.16 -23.10
C GLU A 57 -7.86 -13.38 -21.78
N ALA A 58 -7.77 -12.03 -21.84
CA ALA A 58 -7.70 -11.19 -20.65
C ALA A 58 -8.97 -11.29 -19.78
N ILE A 59 -10.14 -11.04 -20.35
CA ILE A 59 -11.42 -11.13 -19.63
C ILE A 59 -11.72 -12.56 -19.18
N ASP A 60 -11.40 -13.56 -20.01
CA ASP A 60 -11.60 -14.98 -19.67
C ASP A 60 -10.75 -15.37 -18.44
N THR A 61 -9.51 -14.87 -18.39
CA THR A 61 -8.61 -15.14 -17.27
C THR A 61 -9.01 -14.38 -16.01
N VAL A 62 -9.51 -13.16 -16.12
CA VAL A 62 -10.11 -12.44 -14.98
C VAL A 62 -11.33 -13.19 -14.45
N ILE A 63 -12.22 -13.67 -15.33
CA ILE A 63 -13.35 -14.51 -14.92
C ILE A 63 -12.84 -15.73 -14.16
N GLN A 64 -11.86 -16.45 -14.71
CA GLN A 64 -11.27 -17.62 -14.05
C GLN A 64 -10.69 -17.29 -12.67
N ALA A 65 -9.93 -16.20 -12.54
CA ALA A 65 -9.38 -15.76 -11.26
C ALA A 65 -10.49 -15.43 -10.24
N VAL A 66 -11.56 -14.77 -10.67
CA VAL A 66 -12.73 -14.48 -9.83
C VAL A 66 -13.46 -15.77 -9.44
N GLU A 67 -13.64 -16.73 -10.35
CA GLU A 67 -14.27 -18.02 -10.05
C GLU A 67 -13.49 -18.81 -8.99
N GLN A 68 -12.15 -18.76 -9.03
CA GLN A 68 -11.29 -19.38 -8.02
C GLN A 68 -11.31 -18.63 -6.68
N LEU A 69 -11.40 -17.30 -6.71
CA LEU A 69 -11.56 -16.51 -5.49
C LEU A 69 -12.90 -16.85 -4.81
N LEU A 70 -14.00 -16.91 -5.58
CA LEU A 70 -15.33 -17.25 -5.06
C LEU A 70 -15.34 -18.61 -4.36
N ALA A 71 -14.57 -19.58 -4.85
CA ALA A 71 -14.45 -20.91 -4.24
C ALA A 71 -13.71 -20.91 -2.89
N GLN A 72 -12.96 -19.84 -2.57
CA GLN A 72 -12.22 -19.70 -1.31
C GLN A 72 -12.96 -18.86 -0.26
N LEU A 73 -14.10 -18.25 -0.62
CA LEU A 73 -14.93 -17.49 0.31
C LEU A 73 -15.59 -18.45 1.31
N LYS A 74 -15.66 -18.02 2.57
CA LYS A 74 -16.20 -18.78 3.70
C LYS A 74 -17.69 -18.46 3.89
N PRO A 75 -18.45 -19.35 4.56
CA PRO A 75 -19.80 -19.02 4.99
C PRO A 75 -19.84 -17.73 5.82
N GLY A 76 -20.70 -16.80 5.45
CA GLY A 76 -20.81 -15.47 6.09
C GLY A 76 -20.05 -14.36 5.37
N ASP A 77 -19.12 -14.70 4.47
CA ASP A 77 -18.48 -13.72 3.59
C ASP A 77 -19.52 -13.11 2.64
N ARG A 78 -19.28 -11.85 2.27
CA ARG A 78 -20.12 -11.07 1.38
C ARG A 78 -19.36 -10.72 0.12
N ILE A 79 -20.07 -10.70 -1.00
CA ILE A 79 -19.53 -10.35 -2.31
C ILE A 79 -20.44 -9.36 -3.02
N SER A 80 -19.85 -8.38 -3.68
CA SER A 80 -20.46 -7.57 -4.74
C SER A 80 -19.53 -7.52 -5.96
N ILE A 81 -20.12 -7.39 -7.14
CA ILE A 81 -19.37 -7.26 -8.39
C ILE A 81 -19.93 -6.08 -9.17
N VAL A 82 -19.08 -5.08 -9.39
CA VAL A 82 -19.29 -3.94 -10.28
C VAL A 82 -18.48 -4.19 -11.54
N ALA A 83 -19.10 -4.03 -12.70
CA ALA A 83 -18.36 -3.98 -13.95
C ALA A 83 -18.44 -2.60 -14.56
N PHE A 84 -17.36 -2.17 -15.20
CA PHE A 84 -17.30 -0.83 -15.77
C PHE A 84 -16.62 -0.82 -17.13
N ALA A 85 -17.05 0.13 -17.94
CA ALA A 85 -16.37 0.53 -19.16
C ALA A 85 -16.69 2.02 -19.39
N GLY A 86 -17.46 2.37 -20.42
CA GLY A 86 -18.00 3.73 -20.60
C GLY A 86 -19.10 4.09 -19.60
N THR A 87 -19.76 3.09 -19.01
CA THR A 87 -20.70 3.21 -17.88
C THR A 87 -20.37 2.12 -16.86
N SER A 88 -20.81 2.33 -15.61
CA SER A 88 -20.62 1.35 -14.53
C SER A 88 -21.96 0.71 -14.14
N GLU A 89 -21.97 -0.61 -13.91
CA GLU A 89 -23.15 -1.35 -13.48
C GLU A 89 -22.82 -2.34 -12.34
N VAL A 90 -23.78 -2.53 -11.44
CA VAL A 90 -23.70 -3.58 -10.41
C VAL A 90 -24.23 -4.88 -11.01
N ILE A 91 -23.33 -5.82 -11.32
CA ILE A 91 -23.70 -7.16 -11.85
C ILE A 91 -24.24 -8.02 -10.70
N ILE A 92 -23.54 -7.98 -9.56
CA ILE A 92 -23.89 -8.74 -8.36
C ILE A 92 -24.01 -7.73 -7.21
N PRO A 93 -25.23 -7.43 -6.73
CA PRO A 93 -25.43 -6.63 -5.54
C PRO A 93 -24.79 -7.28 -4.31
N ASN A 94 -24.38 -6.47 -3.34
CA ASN A 94 -23.78 -6.97 -2.10
C ASN A 94 -24.68 -8.00 -1.40
N GLN A 95 -24.21 -9.23 -1.30
CA GLN A 95 -24.93 -10.35 -0.71
C GLN A 95 -24.00 -11.33 0.01
N ILE A 96 -24.54 -12.09 0.97
CA ILE A 96 -23.82 -13.22 1.57
C ILE A 96 -23.64 -14.30 0.50
N VAL A 97 -22.44 -14.86 0.41
CA VAL A 97 -22.14 -15.95 -0.51
C VAL A 97 -22.92 -17.19 -0.07
N SER A 98 -23.89 -17.60 -0.91
CA SER A 98 -24.78 -18.73 -0.65
C SER A 98 -24.96 -19.62 -1.88
N ASP A 99 -25.06 -19.02 -3.07
CA ASP A 99 -25.16 -19.72 -4.36
C ASP A 99 -24.02 -19.27 -5.29
N ILE A 100 -22.88 -19.95 -5.18
CA ILE A 100 -21.67 -19.64 -5.97
C ILE A 100 -21.93 -19.87 -7.46
N ASP A 101 -22.66 -20.92 -7.83
CA ASP A 101 -22.88 -21.27 -9.25
C ASP A 101 -23.75 -20.25 -9.96
N SER A 102 -24.78 -19.71 -9.28
CA SER A 102 -25.57 -18.59 -9.80
C SER A 102 -24.75 -17.31 -9.98
N ILE A 103 -23.83 -17.02 -9.04
CA ILE A 103 -22.90 -15.88 -9.17
C ILE A 103 -21.98 -16.06 -10.37
N LYS A 104 -21.38 -17.24 -10.54
CA LYS A 104 -20.51 -17.58 -11.69
C LYS A 104 -21.25 -17.46 -13.02
N ALA A 105 -22.47 -17.99 -13.11
CA ALA A 105 -23.29 -17.90 -14.30
C ALA A 105 -23.63 -16.44 -14.67
N LYS A 106 -24.00 -15.62 -13.68
CA LYS A 106 -24.26 -14.19 -13.89
C LYS A 106 -23.00 -13.44 -14.33
N LEU A 107 -21.86 -13.71 -13.71
CA LEU A 107 -20.56 -13.12 -14.06
C LEU A 107 -20.23 -13.38 -15.53
N LYS A 108 -20.23 -14.65 -15.95
CA LYS A 108 -19.95 -15.06 -17.34
C LYS A 108 -20.90 -14.41 -18.36
N ASN A 109 -22.17 -14.26 -18.00
CA ASN A 109 -23.17 -13.67 -18.89
C ASN A 109 -23.04 -12.16 -19.06
N LYS A 110 -22.60 -11.45 -18.01
CA LYS A 110 -22.61 -9.98 -17.92
C LYS A 110 -21.26 -9.34 -18.17
N LEU A 111 -20.15 -10.03 -17.89
CA LEU A 111 -18.82 -9.51 -18.11
C LEU A 111 -18.40 -9.73 -19.57
N LYS A 112 -18.82 -8.81 -20.45
CA LYS A 112 -18.45 -8.81 -21.88
C LYS A 112 -17.77 -7.49 -22.26
N ALA A 113 -16.57 -7.61 -22.84
CA ALA A 113 -15.75 -6.48 -23.26
C ALA A 113 -16.50 -5.55 -24.23
N SER A 114 -16.72 -4.29 -23.84
CA SER A 114 -17.34 -3.24 -24.65
C SER A 114 -17.17 -1.85 -24.02
N GLY A 115 -16.89 -0.84 -24.85
CA GLY A 115 -16.86 0.58 -24.44
C GLY A 115 -15.49 1.11 -23.98
N GLY A 116 -15.49 2.33 -23.42
CA GLY A 116 -14.31 3.02 -22.86
C GLY A 116 -14.01 2.64 -21.39
N THR A 117 -13.38 3.52 -20.61
CA THR A 117 -12.97 3.23 -19.21
C THR A 117 -13.19 4.43 -18.29
N VAL A 118 -14.19 4.37 -17.39
CA VAL A 118 -14.50 5.41 -16.39
C VAL A 118 -14.34 4.85 -14.98
N ILE A 119 -13.20 5.13 -14.34
CA ILE A 119 -12.82 4.48 -13.07
C ILE A 119 -13.55 5.10 -11.88
N ALA A 120 -13.72 6.42 -11.84
CA ALA A 120 -14.30 7.08 -10.66
C ALA A 120 -15.75 6.66 -10.38
N GLU A 121 -16.56 6.43 -11.42
CA GLU A 121 -17.94 5.95 -11.26
C GLU A 121 -17.98 4.52 -10.73
N ALA A 122 -17.09 3.66 -11.23
CA ALA A 122 -16.96 2.29 -10.79
C ALA A 122 -16.53 2.21 -9.32
N LEU A 123 -15.54 3.03 -8.93
CA LEU A 123 -15.12 3.20 -7.54
C LEU A 123 -16.26 3.66 -6.64
N SER A 124 -17.03 4.67 -7.07
CA SER A 124 -18.16 5.18 -6.30
C SER A 124 -19.24 4.11 -6.08
N LEU A 125 -19.58 3.32 -7.11
CA LEU A 125 -20.53 2.22 -6.98
C LEU A 125 -19.98 1.10 -6.09
N GLY A 126 -18.72 0.73 -6.26
CA GLY A 126 -18.07 -0.29 -5.43
C GLY A 126 -18.04 0.08 -3.95
N ILE A 127 -17.69 1.33 -3.63
CA ILE A 127 -17.77 1.86 -2.26
C ILE A 127 -19.22 1.80 -1.73
N THR A 128 -20.20 2.16 -2.56
CA THR A 128 -21.63 2.12 -2.19
C THR A 128 -22.09 0.70 -1.88
N GLU A 129 -21.67 -0.30 -2.66
CA GLU A 129 -21.98 -1.70 -2.39
C GLU A 129 -21.28 -2.21 -1.11
N LEU A 130 -20.02 -1.83 -0.88
CA LEU A 130 -19.29 -2.22 0.33
C LEU A 130 -19.95 -1.69 1.60
N LEU A 131 -20.45 -0.45 1.59
CA LEU A 131 -21.12 0.17 2.74
C LEU A 131 -22.34 -0.64 3.26
N LYS A 132 -22.93 -1.51 2.43
CA LYS A 132 -24.07 -2.35 2.82
C LYS A 132 -23.70 -3.52 3.74
N GLY A 133 -22.40 -3.83 3.90
CA GLY A 133 -21.92 -5.05 4.53
C GLY A 133 -20.73 -4.88 5.49
N THR A 134 -20.44 -3.67 5.96
CA THR A 134 -19.21 -3.37 6.72
C THR A 134 -19.18 -3.88 8.16
N LYS A 135 -20.35 -4.05 8.79
CA LYS A 135 -20.45 -4.34 10.21
C LYS A 135 -19.83 -5.70 10.56
N GLY A 136 -18.82 -5.69 11.42
CA GLY A 136 -18.13 -6.89 11.90
C GLY A 136 -17.32 -7.62 10.81
N ALA A 137 -17.04 -6.96 9.68
CA ALA A 137 -16.37 -7.55 8.54
C ALA A 137 -15.17 -6.70 8.10
N VAL A 138 -14.15 -7.36 7.55
CA VAL A 138 -13.07 -6.67 6.83
C VAL A 138 -13.60 -6.30 5.46
N SER A 139 -13.57 -5.02 5.08
CA SER A 139 -14.17 -4.56 3.82
C SER A 139 -13.13 -4.11 2.81
N GLN A 140 -13.09 -4.78 1.65
CA GLN A 140 -12.02 -4.65 0.67
C GLN A 140 -12.59 -4.47 -0.75
N ALA A 141 -12.02 -3.56 -1.53
CA ALA A 141 -12.30 -3.41 -2.96
C ALA A 141 -11.11 -3.89 -3.78
N PHE A 142 -11.36 -4.66 -4.84
CA PHE A 142 -10.38 -5.01 -5.88
C PHE A 142 -10.75 -4.29 -7.17
N LEU A 143 -10.03 -3.24 -7.51
CA LEU A 143 -10.16 -2.54 -8.78
C LEU A 143 -9.20 -3.16 -9.79
N LEU A 144 -9.71 -3.76 -10.86
CA LEU A 144 -8.90 -4.27 -11.97
C LEU A 144 -9.15 -3.45 -13.23
N THR A 145 -8.07 -3.04 -13.90
CA THR A 145 -8.13 -2.39 -15.22
C THR A 145 -6.88 -2.70 -16.05
N ASP A 146 -7.06 -2.75 -17.37
CA ASP A 146 -5.98 -2.79 -18.36
C ASP A 146 -5.77 -1.43 -19.06
N GLY A 147 -6.64 -0.45 -18.76
CA GLY A 147 -6.71 0.84 -19.41
C GLY A 147 -6.11 1.99 -18.60
N ARG A 148 -5.86 3.11 -19.27
CA ARG A 148 -5.24 4.31 -18.67
C ARG A 148 -6.16 5.09 -17.72
N GLY A 149 -7.45 4.76 -17.68
CA GLY A 149 -8.47 5.62 -17.06
C GLY A 149 -8.77 6.89 -17.87
N ASP A 150 -8.29 6.98 -19.11
CA ASP A 150 -8.43 8.14 -20.00
C ASP A 150 -9.81 8.18 -20.71
N GLY A 151 -10.79 7.40 -20.26
CA GLY A 151 -12.12 7.32 -20.85
C GLY A 151 -12.96 8.56 -20.56
N GLY A 152 -12.49 9.72 -20.99
CA GLY A 152 -13.37 10.83 -21.23
C GLY A 152 -14.27 10.52 -22.42
N LEU A 153 -15.58 10.63 -22.23
CA LEU A 153 -16.55 10.51 -23.31
C LEU A 153 -16.30 11.67 -24.29
N LYS A 154 -15.64 11.43 -25.44
CA LYS A 154 -15.54 12.42 -26.52
C LYS A 154 -16.88 12.50 -27.25
N ILE A 155 -17.81 13.29 -26.71
CA ILE A 155 -18.95 13.78 -27.48
C ILE A 155 -18.59 15.18 -27.96
N TRP A 156 -18.51 15.36 -29.28
CA TRP A 156 -18.45 16.63 -30.02
C TRP A 156 -18.14 17.89 -29.19
N LYS A 157 -16.88 18.33 -29.26
CA LYS A 157 -16.36 19.62 -28.77
C LYS A 157 -16.28 19.82 -27.24
N TRP A 158 -16.70 18.87 -26.40
CA TRP A 158 -16.48 18.89 -24.94
C TRP A 158 -15.78 17.59 -24.47
N GLU A 159 -14.61 17.71 -23.85
CA GLU A 159 -13.99 16.64 -23.06
C GLU A 159 -14.67 16.60 -21.68
N ILE A 160 -15.41 15.53 -21.41
CA ILE A 160 -15.78 15.13 -20.05
C ILE A 160 -14.67 14.21 -19.56
N GLY A 161 -13.64 14.56 -18.79
CA GLY A 161 -13.07 15.82 -18.38
C GLY A 161 -11.74 15.54 -17.65
N PRO A 162 -10.77 16.47 -17.64
CA PRO A 162 -9.42 16.34 -17.04
C PRO A 162 -9.34 16.12 -15.51
N ASN A 163 -10.42 15.67 -14.85
CA ASN A 163 -10.55 15.56 -13.39
C ASN A 163 -10.84 14.13 -12.86
N ASP A 164 -10.85 13.09 -13.69
CA ASP A 164 -11.17 11.73 -13.23
C ASP A 164 -10.15 11.19 -12.22
N HIS A 165 -8.84 11.44 -12.45
CA HIS A 165 -7.77 11.10 -11.50
C HIS A 165 -8.00 11.72 -10.12
N LYS A 166 -8.29 13.03 -10.07
CA LYS A 166 -8.54 13.73 -8.80
C LYS A 166 -9.74 13.14 -8.06
N ARG A 167 -10.83 12.86 -8.79
CA ARG A 167 -12.04 12.25 -8.23
C ARG A 167 -11.77 10.84 -7.70
N CYS A 168 -10.98 10.04 -8.40
CA CYS A 168 -10.56 8.72 -7.93
C CYS A 168 -9.81 8.81 -6.59
N LEU A 169 -8.88 9.76 -6.45
CA LEU A 169 -8.14 9.96 -5.19
C LEU A 169 -9.04 10.44 -4.05
N GLU A 170 -9.97 11.36 -4.32
CA GLU A 170 -10.94 11.81 -3.31
C GLU A 170 -11.87 10.65 -2.86
N LEU A 171 -12.27 9.77 -3.78
CA LEU A 171 -13.06 8.58 -3.46
C LEU A 171 -12.26 7.58 -2.62
N ALA A 172 -10.99 7.34 -2.97
CA ALA A 172 -10.12 6.46 -2.20
C ALA A 172 -9.89 6.98 -0.76
N GLN A 173 -9.66 8.28 -0.60
CA GLN A 173 -9.55 8.92 0.72
C GLN A 173 -10.87 8.88 1.50
N LYS A 174 -12.02 8.98 0.82
CA LYS A 174 -13.32 8.82 1.49
C LYS A 174 -13.55 7.38 1.94
N ALA A 175 -13.17 6.40 1.12
CA ALA A 175 -13.27 4.97 1.45
C ALA A 175 -12.51 4.64 2.74
N THR A 176 -11.29 5.16 2.90
CA THR A 176 -10.48 4.90 4.10
C THR A 176 -11.07 5.51 5.38
N ARG A 177 -11.82 6.62 5.30
CA ARG A 177 -12.53 7.23 6.44
C ARG A 177 -13.69 6.39 6.94
N VAL A 178 -14.25 5.54 6.09
CA VAL A 178 -15.31 4.56 6.43
C VAL A 178 -14.76 3.14 6.54
N ASN A 179 -13.46 3.01 6.84
CA ASN A 179 -12.74 1.76 7.06
C ASN A 179 -12.87 0.75 5.90
N LEU A 180 -12.81 1.25 4.67
CA LEU A 180 -12.70 0.44 3.45
C LEU A 180 -11.29 0.54 2.90
N THR A 181 -10.75 -0.59 2.47
CA THR A 181 -9.44 -0.66 1.82
C THR A 181 -9.60 -0.92 0.33
N ILE A 182 -8.87 -0.19 -0.52
CA ILE A 182 -8.92 -0.34 -1.97
C ILE A 182 -7.58 -0.85 -2.47
N ASN A 183 -7.61 -2.01 -3.11
CA ASN A 183 -6.47 -2.59 -3.81
C ASN A 183 -6.69 -2.49 -5.31
N THR A 184 -5.60 -2.33 -6.06
CA THR A 184 -5.65 -2.16 -7.51
C THR A 184 -4.88 -3.28 -8.22
N PHE A 185 -5.36 -3.65 -9.40
CA PHE A 185 -4.74 -4.62 -10.30
C PHE A 185 -4.55 -3.96 -11.65
N GLY A 186 -3.30 -3.83 -12.07
CA GLY A 186 -2.95 -3.43 -13.42
C GLY A 186 -2.77 -4.65 -14.30
N PHE A 187 -3.55 -4.78 -15.36
CA PHE A 187 -3.47 -5.89 -16.30
C PHE A 187 -2.77 -5.48 -17.61
N GLY A 188 -1.75 -6.23 -18.04
CA GLY A 188 -0.95 -5.89 -19.22
C GLY A 188 -0.12 -4.62 -19.03
N ASN A 189 0.31 -3.96 -20.11
CA ASN A 189 1.25 -2.83 -20.03
C ASN A 189 0.62 -1.45 -20.17
N GLU A 190 -0.65 -1.36 -20.56
CA GLU A 190 -1.23 -0.09 -21.02
C GLU A 190 -1.93 0.72 -19.94
N TRP A 191 -2.05 0.21 -18.71
CA TRP A 191 -2.71 0.91 -17.60
C TRP A 191 -1.87 2.07 -17.03
N ASN A 192 -2.54 3.07 -16.47
CA ASN A 192 -1.88 4.22 -15.87
C ASN A 192 -1.36 3.88 -14.47
N GLN A 193 -0.04 3.75 -14.35
CA GLN A 193 0.58 3.33 -13.10
C GLN A 193 0.46 4.36 -11.98
N ASP A 194 0.67 5.63 -12.29
CA ASP A 194 0.52 6.69 -11.30
C ASP A 194 -0.88 6.75 -10.71
N LEU A 195 -1.91 6.56 -11.54
CA LEU A 195 -3.28 6.55 -11.07
C LEU A 195 -3.54 5.37 -10.14
N LEU A 196 -3.23 4.15 -10.56
CA LEU A 196 -3.54 2.95 -9.77
C LEU A 196 -2.72 2.86 -8.48
N GLU A 197 -1.45 3.29 -8.50
CA GLU A 197 -0.64 3.38 -7.30
C GLU A 197 -1.21 4.41 -6.33
N LYS A 198 -1.57 5.62 -6.81
CA LYS A 198 -2.14 6.65 -5.94
C LYS A 198 -3.51 6.25 -5.39
N ILE A 199 -4.33 5.53 -6.16
CA ILE A 199 -5.61 4.98 -5.66
C ILE A 199 -5.35 3.95 -4.55
N ALA A 200 -4.43 3.00 -4.76
CA ALA A 200 -4.10 2.00 -3.75
C ALA A 200 -3.52 2.64 -2.48
N ASP A 201 -2.52 3.52 -2.64
CA ASP A 201 -1.86 4.21 -1.53
C ASP A 201 -2.88 5.06 -0.73
N ALA A 202 -3.74 5.85 -1.41
CA ALA A 202 -4.78 6.65 -0.77
C ALA A 202 -5.94 5.82 -0.20
N GLY A 203 -6.17 4.65 -0.79
CA GLY A 203 -7.14 3.64 -0.37
C GLY A 203 -6.63 2.71 0.73
N GLY A 204 -5.36 2.86 1.17
CA GLY A 204 -4.74 2.01 2.19
C GLY A 204 -4.49 0.56 1.77
N GLY A 205 -4.56 0.25 0.48
CA GLY A 205 -4.31 -1.08 -0.08
C GLY A 205 -3.03 -1.15 -0.88
N SER A 206 -2.94 -2.12 -1.79
CA SER A 206 -1.76 -2.34 -2.63
C SER A 206 -2.10 -2.46 -4.11
N LEU A 207 -1.08 -2.23 -4.93
CA LEU A 207 -1.11 -2.49 -6.37
C LEU A 207 -0.49 -3.86 -6.66
N ALA A 208 -1.23 -4.71 -7.37
CA ALA A 208 -0.71 -5.92 -7.98
C ALA A 208 -0.59 -5.75 -9.49
N TYR A 209 0.48 -6.29 -10.08
CA TYR A 209 0.73 -6.23 -11.52
C TYR A 209 0.57 -7.62 -12.14
N ILE A 210 -0.33 -7.72 -13.11
CA ILE A 210 -0.57 -8.91 -13.92
C ILE A 210 0.00 -8.61 -15.31
N GLU A 211 1.26 -8.98 -15.55
CA GLU A 211 1.91 -8.73 -16.84
C GLU A 211 1.30 -9.60 -17.94
N ARG A 212 0.94 -10.83 -17.59
CA ARG A 212 0.36 -11.81 -18.51
C ARG A 212 -0.85 -12.50 -17.89
N PRO A 213 -1.83 -12.93 -18.70
CA PRO A 213 -3.06 -13.54 -18.20
C PRO A 213 -2.80 -14.66 -17.19
N GLU A 214 -1.84 -15.54 -17.46
CA GLU A 214 -1.52 -16.69 -16.59
C GLU A 214 -1.16 -16.30 -15.14
N GLN A 215 -0.74 -15.07 -14.89
CA GLN A 215 -0.40 -14.57 -13.55
C GLN A 215 -1.61 -14.10 -12.74
N ALA A 216 -2.77 -13.87 -13.37
CA ALA A 216 -3.92 -13.24 -12.71
C ALA A 216 -4.40 -14.04 -11.50
N VAL A 217 -4.50 -15.36 -11.66
CA VAL A 217 -4.92 -16.28 -10.59
C VAL A 217 -4.00 -16.16 -9.37
N ASP A 218 -2.69 -16.17 -9.59
CA ASP A 218 -1.70 -16.11 -8.51
C ASP A 218 -1.70 -14.75 -7.81
N GLN A 219 -1.83 -13.65 -8.58
CA GLN A 219 -1.90 -12.30 -8.02
C GLN A 219 -3.17 -12.09 -7.19
N PHE A 220 -4.34 -12.52 -7.67
CA PHE A 220 -5.58 -12.48 -6.90
C PHE A 220 -5.49 -13.34 -5.64
N GLY A 221 -4.99 -14.56 -5.77
CA GLY A 221 -4.84 -15.49 -4.65
C GLY A 221 -3.90 -14.95 -3.57
N SER A 222 -2.79 -14.34 -3.95
CA SER A 222 -1.81 -13.73 -3.02
C SER A 222 -2.43 -12.57 -2.24
N LEU A 223 -3.14 -11.66 -2.93
CA LEU A 223 -3.80 -10.55 -2.27
C LEU A 223 -4.96 -11.02 -1.37
N PHE A 224 -5.72 -12.03 -1.82
CA PHE A 224 -6.80 -12.62 -1.05
C PHE A 224 -6.30 -13.26 0.25
N LYS A 225 -5.20 -14.03 0.20
CA LYS A 225 -4.55 -14.59 1.41
C LYS A 225 -4.14 -13.49 2.38
N ARG A 226 -3.57 -12.39 1.88
CA ARG A 226 -3.18 -11.23 2.70
C ARG A 226 -4.37 -10.61 3.43
N ILE A 227 -5.54 -10.57 2.80
CA ILE A 227 -6.77 -10.05 3.41
C ILE A 227 -7.30 -11.00 4.49
N GLN A 228 -7.22 -12.31 4.25
CA GLN A 228 -7.63 -13.31 5.23
C GLN A 228 -6.77 -13.28 6.51
N SER A 229 -5.55 -12.71 6.44
CA SER A 229 -4.71 -12.54 7.61
C SER A 229 -4.96 -11.25 8.39
N VAL A 230 -5.82 -10.35 7.90
CA VAL A 230 -6.23 -9.14 8.63
C VAL A 230 -6.95 -9.54 9.93
N GLY A 231 -6.42 -9.05 11.06
CA GLY A 231 -6.99 -9.28 12.38
C GLY A 231 -7.55 -8.02 13.03
N LEU A 232 -6.98 -6.85 12.72
CA LEU A 232 -7.40 -5.55 13.24
C LEU A 232 -7.49 -4.55 12.09
N THR A 233 -8.38 -3.58 12.19
CA THR A 233 -8.63 -2.60 11.13
C THR A 233 -8.46 -1.17 11.61
N ASN A 234 -8.46 -0.21 10.69
CA ASN A 234 -8.46 1.23 11.00
C ASN A 234 -7.34 1.70 11.95
N ALA A 235 -6.17 1.07 11.88
CA ALA A 235 -5.08 1.38 12.78
C ALA A 235 -4.46 2.75 12.48
N HIS A 236 -4.14 3.48 13.54
CA HIS A 236 -3.45 4.76 13.51
C HIS A 236 -2.30 4.73 14.51
N LEU A 237 -1.12 5.13 14.08
CA LEU A 237 0.01 5.43 14.95
C LEU A 237 -0.18 6.83 15.53
N LEU A 238 -0.23 6.92 16.85
CA LEU A 238 -0.18 8.14 17.64
C LEU A 238 1.25 8.30 18.14
N LEU A 239 1.92 9.38 17.73
CA LEU A 239 3.29 9.70 18.08
C LEU A 239 3.32 11.06 18.79
N SER A 240 3.86 11.10 20.02
CA SER A 240 4.19 12.34 20.70
C SER A 240 5.70 12.44 20.90
N LEU A 241 6.26 13.63 20.72
CA LEU A 241 7.67 13.90 20.91
C LEU A 241 7.85 14.88 22.08
N VAL A 242 8.95 14.77 22.81
CA VAL A 242 9.31 15.78 23.81
C VAL A 242 9.75 17.08 23.11
N PRO A 243 9.66 18.27 23.74
CA PRO A 243 9.93 19.55 23.08
C PRO A 243 11.29 19.67 22.38
N SER A 244 12.32 18.98 22.90
CA SER A 244 13.67 18.97 22.30
C SER A 244 13.81 18.04 21.09
N VAL A 245 12.74 17.35 20.67
CA VAL A 245 12.77 16.38 19.58
C VAL A 245 11.72 16.77 18.54
N ARG A 246 12.12 16.79 17.27
CA ARG A 246 11.23 17.14 16.15
C ARG A 246 11.32 16.13 15.03
N LEU A 247 10.22 15.97 14.28
CA LEU A 247 10.23 15.27 13.01
C LEU A 247 11.04 16.06 11.96
N ALA A 248 11.59 15.35 10.97
CA ALA A 248 12.09 15.99 9.77
C ALA A 248 10.96 16.74 9.03
N GLU A 249 11.31 17.80 8.29
CA GLU A 249 10.30 18.64 7.61
C GLU A 249 9.71 17.97 6.37
N LEU A 250 10.52 17.18 5.65
CA LEU A 250 10.12 16.54 4.40
C LEU A 250 10.10 15.02 4.55
N LYS A 251 8.97 14.42 4.17
CA LYS A 251 8.73 12.97 4.19
C LYS A 251 9.26 12.31 5.47
N PRO A 252 8.79 12.77 6.65
CA PRO A 252 9.35 12.34 7.92
C PRO A 252 9.04 10.90 8.27
N ILE A 253 7.97 10.33 7.70
CA ILE A 253 7.45 9.02 8.08
C ILE A 253 7.16 8.20 6.83
N ALA A 254 7.70 6.99 6.78
CA ALA A 254 7.46 6.03 5.71
C ALA A 254 7.23 4.64 6.29
N GLN A 255 6.33 3.88 5.67
CA GLN A 255 6.31 2.44 5.85
C GLN A 255 7.42 1.81 5.02
N VAL A 256 8.04 0.75 5.53
CA VAL A 256 9.06 -0.04 4.81
C VAL A 256 8.76 -1.53 4.76
N ALA A 257 7.76 -1.98 5.54
CA ALA A 257 7.23 -3.34 5.47
C ALA A 257 5.73 -3.33 5.76
N PRO A 258 4.90 -4.14 5.08
CA PRO A 258 5.30 -5.12 4.04
C PRO A 258 5.70 -4.48 2.70
N GLU A 259 5.20 -3.28 2.41
CA GLU A 259 5.51 -2.50 1.22
C GLU A 259 5.99 -1.12 1.61
N THR A 260 6.91 -0.56 0.82
CA THR A 260 7.46 0.77 1.07
C THR A 260 6.56 1.84 0.48
N ILE A 261 6.02 2.70 1.34
CA ILE A 261 5.19 3.85 0.96
C ILE A 261 5.49 5.04 1.88
N GLU A 262 5.39 6.25 1.34
CA GLU A 262 5.45 7.46 2.16
C GLU A 262 4.10 7.64 2.85
N LEU A 263 4.12 7.92 4.15
CA LEU A 263 2.91 8.10 4.93
C LEU A 263 2.65 9.59 5.18
N SER A 264 1.38 9.98 5.06
CA SER A 264 0.96 11.33 5.43
C SER A 264 0.87 11.45 6.95
N VAL A 265 1.33 12.59 7.47
CA VAL A 265 1.33 12.88 8.91
C VAL A 265 0.34 14.01 9.17
N GLU A 266 -0.60 13.77 10.06
CA GLU A 266 -1.52 14.79 10.56
C GLU A 266 -1.02 15.28 11.92
N THR A 267 -1.00 16.59 12.13
CA THR A 267 -0.60 17.19 13.41
C THR A 267 -1.85 17.61 14.17
N GLU A 268 -1.98 17.12 15.39
CA GLU A 268 -3.07 17.49 16.29
C GLU A 268 -2.80 18.83 17.00
N ALA A 269 -3.86 19.43 17.55
CA ALA A 269 -3.78 20.73 18.22
C ALA A 269 -2.86 20.74 19.47
N ASN A 270 -2.66 19.58 20.10
CA ASN A 270 -1.76 19.37 21.23
C ASN A 270 -0.30 19.10 20.79
N GLY A 271 -0.01 19.10 19.49
CA GLY A 271 1.32 18.83 18.92
C GLY A 271 1.69 17.36 18.75
N SER A 272 0.79 16.40 19.03
CA SER A 272 1.01 15.01 18.64
C SER A 272 0.79 14.80 17.14
N PHE A 273 1.37 13.72 16.64
CA PHE A 273 1.29 13.31 15.25
C PHE A 273 0.42 12.06 15.14
N ILE A 274 -0.47 12.04 14.14
CA ILE A 274 -1.28 10.89 13.78
C ILE A 274 -0.86 10.44 12.39
N VAL A 275 -0.64 9.13 12.26
CA VAL A 275 -0.34 8.48 10.98
C VAL A 275 -1.30 7.33 10.78
N ARG A 276 -2.07 7.36 9.70
CA ARG A 276 -2.97 6.25 9.35
C ARG A 276 -2.15 5.06 8.84
N LEU A 277 -2.37 3.89 9.43
CA LEU A 277 -1.79 2.61 9.00
C LEU A 277 -2.84 1.79 8.23
N GLY A 278 -4.11 1.81 8.63
CA GLY A 278 -5.15 0.97 8.04
C GLY A 278 -5.15 -0.44 8.65
N ASP A 279 -5.22 -1.48 7.83
CA ASP A 279 -5.40 -2.85 8.34
C ASP A 279 -4.10 -3.44 8.88
N LEU A 280 -4.19 -4.19 9.99
CA LEU A 280 -3.08 -4.93 10.59
C LEU A 280 -3.29 -6.43 10.44
N MET A 281 -2.27 -7.10 9.92
CA MET A 281 -2.24 -8.53 9.67
C MET A 281 -1.71 -9.30 10.89
N LYS A 282 -2.12 -10.56 11.00
CA LYS A 282 -1.70 -11.49 12.06
C LYS A 282 -0.34 -12.15 11.80
N ASP A 283 -0.01 -12.32 10.52
CA ASP A 283 1.15 -13.08 10.03
C ASP A 283 2.24 -12.19 9.41
N ALA A 284 1.98 -10.89 9.30
CA ALA A 284 2.89 -9.94 8.72
C ALA A 284 3.02 -8.71 9.62
N GLU A 285 4.27 -8.42 9.97
CA GLU A 285 4.64 -7.21 10.69
C GLU A 285 4.62 -5.99 9.76
N ARG A 286 4.10 -4.89 10.28
CA ARG A 286 4.23 -3.57 9.65
C ARG A 286 5.37 -2.82 10.31
N VAL A 287 6.29 -2.27 9.50
CA VAL A 287 7.41 -1.47 10.00
C VAL A 287 7.32 -0.06 9.44
N VAL A 288 7.30 0.92 10.34
CA VAL A 288 7.28 2.36 10.03
C VAL A 288 8.60 2.97 10.48
N LEU A 289 9.28 3.66 9.57
CA LEU A 289 10.45 4.48 9.86
C LEU A 289 10.04 5.94 10.03
N THR A 290 10.57 6.57 11.07
CA THR A 290 10.42 7.99 11.35
C THR A 290 11.79 8.65 11.45
N ASN A 291 11.97 9.79 10.79
CA ASN A 291 13.21 10.58 10.84
C ASN A 291 13.06 11.72 11.85
N ILE A 292 13.88 11.71 12.90
CA ILE A 292 13.81 12.64 14.01
C ILE A 292 15.13 13.38 14.21
N TYR A 293 15.04 14.63 14.64
CA TYR A 293 16.16 15.42 15.12
C TYR A 293 16.01 15.63 16.62
N LEU A 294 17.03 15.23 17.37
CA LEU A 294 17.13 15.41 18.80
C LEU A 294 18.05 16.61 19.05
N GLY A 295 17.53 17.63 19.71
CA GLY A 295 18.33 18.73 20.25
C GLY A 295 19.15 18.30 21.47
N GLN A 296 19.60 19.27 22.26
CA GLN A 296 20.32 18.98 23.49
C GLN A 296 19.41 18.32 24.53
N LEU A 297 19.89 17.21 25.06
CA LEU A 297 19.23 16.41 26.09
C LEU A 297 20.22 16.14 27.23
N PRO A 298 19.75 15.97 28.48
CA PRO A 298 20.62 15.60 29.59
C PRO A 298 21.26 14.24 29.36
N GLU A 299 22.46 14.04 29.92
CA GLU A 299 23.18 12.77 29.88
C GLU A 299 22.35 11.64 30.53
N GLY A 300 22.50 10.41 30.02
CA GLY A 300 21.79 9.22 30.47
C GLY A 300 20.61 8.82 29.59
N LYS A 301 19.78 7.91 30.11
CA LYS A 301 18.60 7.38 29.41
C LYS A 301 17.47 8.40 29.42
N GLN A 302 17.18 8.98 28.26
CA GLN A 302 16.16 10.01 28.09
C GLN A 302 14.95 9.47 27.33
N VAL A 303 13.75 9.86 27.75
CA VAL A 303 12.54 9.67 26.95
C VAL A 303 12.52 10.73 25.86
N ILE A 304 12.40 10.30 24.61
CA ILE A 304 12.38 11.20 23.45
C ILE A 304 10.98 11.35 22.85
N GLY A 305 10.04 10.51 23.28
CA GLY A 305 8.66 10.54 22.85
C GLY A 305 7.87 9.33 23.36
N HIS A 306 6.61 9.24 22.96
CA HIS A 306 5.76 8.08 23.19
C HIS A 306 5.05 7.67 21.91
N ILE A 307 4.80 6.37 21.79
CA ILE A 307 4.06 5.77 20.68
C ILE A 307 2.88 4.96 21.21
N GLN A 308 1.78 4.99 20.49
CA GLN A 308 0.58 4.22 20.78
C GLN A 308 -0.16 3.91 19.48
N ILE A 309 -0.86 2.78 19.41
CA ILE A 309 -1.72 2.44 18.27
C ILE A 309 -3.18 2.55 18.70
N ARG A 310 -3.96 3.33 17.95
CA ARG A 310 -5.43 3.29 17.99
C ARG A 310 -5.92 2.37 16.88
N TYR A 311 -6.84 1.46 17.14
CA TYR A 311 -7.31 0.47 16.16
C TYR A 311 -8.74 -0.02 16.47
N ASP A 312 -9.35 -0.68 15.49
CA ASP A 312 -10.65 -1.33 15.63
C ASP A 312 -10.47 -2.85 15.67
N ASN A 313 -11.31 -3.54 16.45
CA ASN A 313 -11.36 -5.00 16.54
C ASN A 313 -12.75 -5.47 16.07
N PRO A 314 -12.88 -5.85 14.78
CA PRO A 314 -14.16 -6.28 14.23
C PRO A 314 -14.73 -7.56 14.88
N ALA A 315 -13.88 -8.46 15.39
CA ALA A 315 -14.32 -9.70 16.04
C ALA A 315 -15.12 -9.44 17.32
N GLU A 316 -14.77 -8.36 18.04
CA GLU A 316 -15.46 -7.92 19.26
C GLU A 316 -16.45 -6.78 19.00
N ASN A 317 -16.57 -6.31 17.75
CA ASN A 317 -17.34 -5.12 17.37
C ASN A 317 -16.99 -3.90 18.26
N LYS A 318 -15.69 -3.67 18.47
CA LYS A 318 -15.15 -2.54 19.24
C LYS A 318 -14.31 -1.65 18.33
N GLU A 319 -14.49 -0.35 18.49
CA GLU A 319 -13.78 0.67 17.72
C GLU A 319 -12.95 1.57 18.65
N GLY A 320 -11.89 2.16 18.14
CA GLY A 320 -11.06 3.13 18.86
C GLY A 320 -10.32 2.56 20.07
N LEU A 321 -10.01 1.26 20.06
CA LEU A 321 -9.19 0.63 21.08
C LEU A 321 -7.77 1.20 21.04
N LEU A 322 -7.15 1.32 22.22
CA LEU A 322 -5.79 1.81 22.35
C LEU A 322 -4.85 0.69 22.81
N SER A 323 -3.68 0.59 22.18
CA SER A 323 -2.57 -0.21 22.71
C SER A 323 -2.02 0.42 24.00
N PRO A 324 -1.17 -0.29 24.76
CA PRO A 324 -0.36 0.36 25.78
C PRO A 324 0.44 1.54 25.19
N LEU A 325 0.55 2.62 25.97
CA LEU A 325 1.40 3.77 25.63
C LEU A 325 2.86 3.41 25.95
N LEU A 326 3.72 3.40 24.92
CA LEU A 326 5.12 2.99 25.08
C LEU A 326 6.06 4.19 24.97
N PRO A 327 6.95 4.42 25.95
CA PRO A 327 8.00 5.42 25.84
C PRO A 327 9.10 4.97 24.88
N VAL A 328 9.58 5.90 24.05
CA VAL A 328 10.75 5.72 23.20
C VAL A 328 11.96 6.35 23.90
N TYR A 329 13.07 5.63 23.95
CA TYR A 329 14.27 6.06 24.65
C TYR A 329 15.45 6.32 23.72
N ALA A 330 16.29 7.28 24.10
CA ALA A 330 17.65 7.44 23.61
C ALA A 330 18.63 7.44 24.79
N ASN A 331 19.87 7.01 24.55
CA ASN A 331 20.93 7.05 25.56
C ASN A 331 21.92 8.16 25.22
N VAL A 332 21.92 9.25 25.98
CA VAL A 332 22.76 10.42 25.71
C VAL A 332 24.07 10.29 26.46
N THR A 333 25.21 10.41 25.76
CA THR A 333 26.54 10.14 26.32
C THR A 333 27.53 11.21 25.89
N LYS A 334 28.45 11.62 26.78
CA LYS A 334 29.58 12.49 26.39
C LYS A 334 30.69 11.74 25.64
N ALA A 335 30.99 10.53 26.07
CA ALA A 335 31.94 9.65 25.38
C ALA A 335 31.17 8.79 24.37
N TYR A 336 30.79 9.41 23.26
CA TYR A 336 29.97 8.76 22.23
C TYR A 336 30.63 7.49 21.68
N GLN A 337 29.89 6.39 21.73
CA GLN A 337 30.18 5.14 21.02
C GLN A 337 28.91 4.70 20.30
N PRO A 338 28.98 4.37 19.00
CA PRO A 338 27.80 3.91 18.27
C PRO A 338 27.21 2.63 18.86
N ALA A 339 25.89 2.59 19.05
CA ALA A 339 25.12 1.41 19.41
C ALA A 339 24.11 1.12 18.29
N VAL A 340 24.65 0.72 17.14
CA VAL A 340 23.90 0.55 15.89
C VAL A 340 22.95 -0.65 15.98
N ASN A 341 21.72 -0.48 15.50
CA ASN A 341 20.75 -1.56 15.36
C ASN A 341 20.70 -2.07 13.89
N PRO A 342 21.19 -3.28 13.60
CA PRO A 342 21.24 -3.82 12.23
C PRO A 342 19.86 -3.95 11.56
N GLN A 343 18.81 -4.26 12.30
CA GLN A 343 17.46 -4.39 11.76
C GLN A 343 16.93 -3.03 11.29
N VAL A 344 17.17 -1.97 12.08
CA VAL A 344 16.80 -0.62 11.68
C VAL A 344 17.63 -0.16 10.47
N ILE A 345 18.92 -0.50 10.41
CA ILE A 345 19.75 -0.24 9.22
C ILE A 345 19.18 -0.93 7.99
N GLN A 346 18.71 -2.18 8.09
CA GLN A 346 18.05 -2.86 6.97
C GLN A 346 16.79 -2.13 6.52
N SER A 347 15.93 -1.70 7.44
CA SER A 347 14.76 -0.87 7.14
C SER A 347 15.14 0.44 6.43
N ILE A 348 16.24 1.08 6.84
CA ILE A 348 16.73 2.32 6.23
C ILE A 348 17.17 2.08 4.79
N LEU A 349 17.85 0.97 4.53
CA LEU A 349 18.27 0.58 3.18
C LEU A 349 17.07 0.24 2.29
N VAL A 350 16.03 -0.39 2.83
CA VAL A 350 14.76 -0.60 2.10
C VAL A 350 14.15 0.73 1.64
N LEU A 351 14.05 1.70 2.56
CA LEU A 351 13.56 3.04 2.21
C LEU A 351 14.49 3.77 1.23
N ALA A 352 15.81 3.59 1.36
CA ALA A 352 16.79 4.18 0.46
C ALA A 352 16.64 3.64 -0.97
N LYS A 353 16.46 2.33 -1.15
CA LYS A 353 16.18 1.69 -2.46
C LYS A 353 14.97 2.36 -3.12
N TYR A 354 13.86 2.46 -2.39
CA TYR A 354 12.64 3.09 -2.87
C TYR A 354 12.88 4.55 -3.31
N ARG A 355 13.48 5.37 -2.45
CA ARG A 355 13.74 6.80 -2.76
C ARG A 355 14.73 6.99 -3.89
N GLN A 356 15.75 6.14 -4.02
CA GLN A 356 16.71 6.16 -5.12
C GLN A 356 16.02 5.89 -6.46
N THR A 357 15.13 4.91 -6.52
CA THR A 357 14.34 4.63 -7.73
C THR A 357 13.42 5.79 -8.10
N GLN A 358 12.76 6.42 -7.11
CA GLN A 358 11.93 7.61 -7.35
C GLN A 358 12.75 8.78 -7.91
N VAL A 359 13.96 9.02 -7.40
CA VAL A 359 14.86 10.05 -7.95
C VAL A 359 15.30 9.68 -9.37
N ALA A 360 15.53 8.40 -9.67
CA ALA A 360 15.86 7.96 -11.02
C ALA A 360 14.74 8.27 -12.01
N GLU A 361 13.49 8.00 -11.64
CA GLU A 361 12.30 8.30 -12.44
C GLU A 361 12.17 9.79 -12.72
N THR A 362 12.24 10.64 -11.68
CA THR A 362 12.23 12.10 -11.84
C THR A 362 13.35 12.59 -12.76
N LYS A 363 14.54 12.00 -12.67
CA LYS A 363 15.66 12.35 -13.56
C LYS A 363 15.41 11.96 -15.02
N LEU A 364 14.80 10.79 -15.27
CA LEU A 364 14.39 10.40 -16.62
C LEU A 364 13.36 11.37 -17.20
N GLU A 365 12.36 11.77 -16.42
CA GLU A 365 11.35 12.76 -16.83
C GLU A 365 11.97 14.11 -17.18
N GLN A 366 13.04 14.49 -16.49
CA GLN A 366 13.81 15.71 -16.74
C GLN A 366 14.83 15.58 -17.88
N GLY A 367 14.97 14.39 -18.49
CA GLY A 367 15.96 14.10 -19.52
C GLY A 367 17.39 13.86 -19.00
N ASP A 368 17.61 13.84 -17.68
CA ASP A 368 18.89 13.51 -17.04
C ASP A 368 19.10 11.98 -16.99
N ARG A 369 19.38 11.43 -18.16
CA ARG A 369 19.61 10.00 -18.34
C ARG A 369 20.81 9.48 -17.54
N ALA A 370 21.91 10.23 -17.50
CA ALA A 370 23.12 9.84 -16.79
C ALA A 370 22.88 9.77 -15.26
N GLY A 371 22.18 10.76 -14.72
CA GLY A 371 21.78 10.75 -13.32
C GLY A 371 20.80 9.62 -12.99
N ALA A 372 19.85 9.32 -13.89
CA ALA A 372 18.93 8.19 -13.70
C ALA A 372 19.67 6.84 -13.65
N VAL A 373 20.61 6.60 -14.56
CA VAL A 373 21.47 5.39 -14.55
C VAL A 373 22.21 5.27 -13.21
N THR A 374 22.81 6.37 -12.74
CA THR A 374 23.54 6.41 -11.46
C THR A 374 22.64 6.03 -10.29
N MET A 375 21.41 6.56 -10.25
CA MET A 375 20.46 6.27 -9.19
C MET A 375 19.95 4.82 -9.24
N LEU A 376 19.67 4.27 -10.43
CA LEU A 376 19.28 2.86 -10.58
C LEU A 376 20.40 1.89 -10.18
N GLN A 377 21.65 2.17 -10.56
CA GLN A 377 22.81 1.38 -10.12
C GLN A 377 23.00 1.44 -8.59
N THR A 378 22.79 2.61 -8.00
CA THR A 378 22.83 2.77 -6.54
C THR A 378 21.71 1.97 -5.88
N ALA A 379 20.48 2.03 -6.41
CA ALA A 379 19.34 1.25 -5.93
C ALA A 379 19.58 -0.26 -6.06
N ALA A 380 20.17 -0.72 -7.17
CA ALA A 380 20.53 -2.11 -7.38
C ALA A 380 21.57 -2.59 -6.36
N LYS A 381 22.60 -1.77 -6.07
CA LYS A 381 23.59 -2.07 -5.03
C LYS A 381 22.94 -2.12 -3.64
N THR A 382 22.05 -1.18 -3.32
CA THR A 382 21.28 -1.19 -2.06
C THR A 382 20.42 -2.45 -1.96
N ALA A 383 19.76 -2.87 -3.04
CA ALA A 383 18.97 -4.11 -3.10
C ALA A 383 19.83 -5.34 -2.79
N LEU A 384 21.04 -5.44 -3.36
CA LEU A 384 21.99 -6.52 -3.02
C LEU A 384 22.39 -6.51 -1.54
N GLN A 385 22.60 -5.33 -0.94
CA GLN A 385 22.96 -5.21 0.47
C GLN A 385 21.88 -5.72 1.42
N ILE A 386 20.60 -5.60 1.02
CA ILE A 386 19.46 -6.11 1.81
C ILE A 386 19.03 -7.53 1.42
N GLY A 387 19.76 -8.18 0.49
CA GLY A 387 19.50 -9.55 0.04
C GLY A 387 18.37 -9.70 -1.00
N ASP A 388 17.96 -8.61 -1.66
CA ASP A 388 16.89 -8.59 -2.66
C ASP A 388 17.47 -8.74 -4.08
N THR A 389 17.87 -9.97 -4.42
CA THR A 389 18.50 -10.32 -5.71
C THR A 389 17.58 -10.06 -6.89
N GLY A 390 16.28 -10.31 -6.73
CA GLY A 390 15.25 -10.04 -7.73
C GLY A 390 15.17 -8.57 -8.09
N ALA A 391 15.03 -7.68 -7.09
CA ALA A 391 15.01 -6.24 -7.36
C ALA A 391 16.35 -5.75 -7.91
N ALA A 392 17.48 -6.24 -7.39
CA ALA A 392 18.81 -5.87 -7.90
C ALA A 392 18.94 -6.18 -9.39
N THR A 393 18.48 -7.36 -9.84
CA THR A 393 18.54 -7.78 -11.24
C THR A 393 17.73 -6.86 -12.14
N VAL A 394 16.49 -6.55 -11.77
CA VAL A 394 15.62 -5.65 -12.53
C VAL A 394 16.22 -4.25 -12.63
N LEU A 395 16.63 -3.67 -11.49
CA LEU A 395 17.19 -2.32 -11.43
C LEU A 395 18.50 -2.20 -12.22
N GLN A 396 19.38 -3.20 -12.11
CA GLN A 396 20.65 -3.24 -12.84
C GLN A 396 20.44 -3.41 -14.34
N SER A 397 19.52 -4.28 -14.75
CA SER A 397 19.21 -4.50 -16.17
C SER A 397 18.69 -3.22 -16.83
N ASN A 398 17.78 -2.52 -16.16
CA ASN A 398 17.24 -1.25 -16.65
C ASN A 398 18.30 -0.14 -16.67
N ALA A 399 19.19 -0.10 -15.69
CA ALA A 399 20.34 0.81 -15.72
C ALA A 399 21.27 0.53 -16.92
N THR A 400 21.54 -0.74 -17.23
CA THR A 400 22.39 -1.14 -18.37
C THR A 400 21.76 -0.76 -19.71
N ARG A 401 20.45 -0.98 -19.89
CA ARG A 401 19.71 -0.52 -21.09
C ARG A 401 19.80 0.99 -21.25
N LEU A 402 19.54 1.72 -20.17
CA LEU A 402 19.69 3.17 -20.16
C LEU A 402 21.14 3.62 -20.38
N GLN A 403 22.15 2.84 -20.03
CA GLN A 403 23.53 3.18 -20.36
C GLN A 403 23.87 2.93 -21.84
N ALA A 404 23.21 1.95 -22.47
CA ALA A 404 23.45 1.55 -23.86
C ALA A 404 22.79 2.44 -24.93
N GLY A 405 22.00 3.43 -24.55
CA GLY A 405 21.26 4.28 -25.51
C GLY A 405 19.79 3.89 -25.70
N GLU A 406 19.35 2.76 -25.15
CA GLU A 406 17.96 2.25 -25.24
C GLU A 406 16.97 3.01 -24.34
N GLU A 407 15.70 3.06 -24.74
CA GLU A 407 14.61 3.54 -23.90
C GLU A 407 14.00 2.39 -23.09
N LEU A 408 13.55 2.68 -21.85
CA LEU A 408 12.81 1.71 -21.06
C LEU A 408 11.37 1.60 -21.57
N SER A 409 10.95 0.36 -21.84
CA SER A 409 9.55 0.06 -22.16
C SER A 409 8.63 0.33 -20.98
N GLU A 410 7.32 0.43 -21.22
CA GLU A 410 6.32 0.57 -20.14
C GLU A 410 6.39 -0.59 -19.12
N SER A 411 6.63 -1.82 -19.58
CA SER A 411 6.85 -2.97 -18.67
C SER A 411 8.08 -2.77 -17.80
N ASP A 412 9.19 -2.29 -18.37
CA ASP A 412 10.44 -2.05 -17.63
C ASP A 412 10.24 -0.97 -16.54
N ARG A 413 9.53 0.12 -16.87
CA ARG A 413 9.18 1.19 -15.92
C ARG A 413 8.28 0.67 -14.79
N LYS A 414 7.24 -0.11 -15.14
CA LYS A 414 6.34 -0.74 -14.18
C LYS A 414 7.08 -1.63 -13.19
N LYS A 415 7.89 -2.55 -13.72
CA LYS A 415 8.72 -3.46 -12.90
C LYS A 415 9.66 -2.68 -12.00
N THR A 416 10.32 -1.65 -12.50
CA THR A 416 11.23 -0.78 -11.72
C THR A 416 10.56 -0.22 -10.47
N ARG A 417 9.35 0.32 -10.61
CA ARG A 417 8.59 0.86 -9.47
C ARG A 417 8.11 -0.22 -8.51
N ILE A 418 7.60 -1.34 -9.02
CA ILE A 418 7.12 -2.45 -8.18
C ILE A 418 8.24 -3.03 -7.32
N VAL A 419 9.40 -3.31 -7.91
CA VAL A 419 10.56 -3.85 -7.17
C VAL A 419 11.19 -2.82 -6.24
N SER A 420 10.87 -1.53 -6.39
CA SER A 420 11.32 -0.50 -5.44
C SER A 420 10.50 -0.52 -4.15
N LYS A 421 9.21 -0.86 -4.22
CA LYS A 421 8.28 -0.89 -3.08
C LYS A 421 8.33 -2.21 -2.30
N THR A 422 8.61 -3.32 -2.97
CA THR A 422 8.58 -4.69 -2.40
C THR A 422 9.97 -5.24 -2.15
N ILE A 423 10.08 -6.26 -1.30
CA ILE A 423 11.29 -7.10 -1.21
C ILE A 423 10.95 -8.43 -1.89
N LEU A 424 11.63 -8.76 -2.99
CA LEU A 424 11.46 -10.06 -3.63
C LEU A 424 12.38 -11.06 -2.93
N ARG A 425 11.80 -11.94 -2.11
CA ARG A 425 12.52 -13.09 -1.56
C ARG A 425 12.28 -14.28 -2.49
N GLU A 426 13.37 -14.90 -2.96
CA GLU A 426 13.36 -16.13 -3.75
C GLU A 426 12.78 -17.32 -2.98
#